data_AF-A0A7U7HDJ0-F1
#
_entry.id   AF-A0A7U7HDJ0-F1
#
_cell.length_a   1.000
_cell.length_b   1.000
_cell.length_c   1.000
_cell.angle_alpha   90.00
_cell.angle_beta   90.00
_cell.angle_gamma   90.00
#
_symmetry.space_group_name_H-M   'P 1'
#
loop_
_entity.id
_entity.type
_entity.pdbx_description
1 polymer ?
#
loop_
_entity_poly.entity_id
_entity_poly.type
_entity_poly.pdbx_seq_one_letter_code
_entity_poly.pdbx_strand_id
1 'polypeptide(L)'
;MLSNTGTVSFYLYLFFIVIGLLSIFIVYYLIKKGTLDPDKLENFLIYFKWVIITLSISTVTLIVTDLFKERDQDIKELEYFDKYVNDVKNEERPLVRLQLAKYLSIVAPNGEMKKSWTNYYDTIKREYKEYIKAQIDLKKDSAIKNPTPDQLKQKEENQRKVDLFETPLSSTTNENNTEWFIIAAGNTDIDGANINLEKAVKINHNSSIIKKGGSFRTVLMGYPSKVEAESQLQKVRNEVNPMSYIVRKATWCNTIEKGSECLICK
;
A
#
# COMPACT_ATOMS: atom_id res chain seq x y z
N MET A 1 -8.23 -38.72 1.26
CA MET A 1 -7.50 -37.52 0.82
C MET A 1 -6.04 -37.92 0.67
N LEU A 2 -5.56 -38.09 -0.56
CA LEU A 2 -4.16 -38.45 -0.82
C LEU A 2 -3.29 -37.23 -0.50
N SER A 3 -2.51 -37.31 0.57
CA SER A 3 -1.53 -36.30 0.96
C SER A 3 -0.45 -36.21 -0.13
N ASN A 4 -0.24 -35.01 -0.66
CA ASN A 4 0.74 -34.66 -1.70
C ASN A 4 0.56 -35.35 -3.06
N THR A 5 -0.34 -34.80 -3.87
CA THR A 5 -0.46 -35.05 -5.31
C THR A 5 0.88 -34.94 -6.04
N GLY A 6 1.76 -34.01 -5.65
CA GLY A 6 3.09 -33.87 -6.25
C GLY A 6 3.99 -35.08 -6.04
N THR A 7 3.95 -35.71 -4.87
CA THR A 7 4.77 -36.91 -4.58
C THR A 7 4.25 -38.13 -5.33
N VAL A 8 2.92 -38.27 -5.45
CA VAL A 8 2.29 -39.35 -6.23
C VAL A 8 2.62 -39.21 -7.72
N SER A 9 2.52 -38.00 -8.28
CA SER A 9 2.91 -37.72 -9.66
C SER A 9 4.39 -38.02 -9.92
N PHE A 10 5.27 -37.65 -8.99
CA PHE A 10 6.70 -37.95 -9.07
C PHE A 10 6.98 -39.47 -9.08
N TYR A 11 6.35 -40.25 -8.19
CA TYR A 11 6.53 -41.70 -8.16
C TYR A 11 5.96 -42.41 -9.39
N LEU A 12 4.80 -41.97 -9.89
CA LEU A 12 4.24 -42.48 -11.16
C LEU A 12 5.20 -42.21 -12.32
N TYR A 13 5.76 -41.00 -12.37
CA TYR A 13 6.70 -40.61 -13.41
C TYR A 13 8.01 -41.42 -13.33
N LEU A 14 8.56 -41.60 -12.13
CA LEU A 14 9.73 -42.46 -11.88
C LEU A 14 9.47 -43.91 -12.30
N PHE A 15 8.28 -44.44 -12.01
CA PHE A 15 7.88 -45.79 -12.39
C PHE A 15 7.87 -45.98 -13.92
N PHE A 16 7.35 -45.01 -14.68
CA PHE A 16 7.39 -45.06 -16.14
C PHE A 16 8.81 -45.00 -16.71
N ILE A 17 9.71 -44.21 -16.12
CA ILE A 17 11.13 -44.19 -16.50
C ILE A 17 11.77 -45.56 -16.26
N VAL A 18 11.52 -46.18 -15.10
CA VAL A 18 12.07 -47.50 -14.74
C VAL A 18 11.58 -48.58 -15.71
N ILE A 19 10.30 -48.58 -16.08
CA ILE A 19 9.76 -49.49 -17.11
C ILE A 19 10.47 -49.28 -18.45
N GLY A 20 10.66 -48.03 -18.86
CA GLY A 20 11.40 -47.68 -20.08
C GLY A 20 12.81 -48.26 -20.08
N LEU A 21 13.58 -48.05 -19.01
CA LEU A 21 14.93 -48.57 -18.87
C LEU A 21 14.98 -50.11 -18.82
N LEU A 22 14.05 -50.75 -18.12
CA LEU A 22 13.93 -52.20 -18.09
C LEU A 22 13.64 -52.77 -19.48
N SER A 23 12.79 -52.11 -20.27
CA SER A 23 12.49 -52.55 -21.63
C SER A 23 13.71 -52.50 -22.55
N ILE A 24 14.54 -51.45 -22.45
CA ILE A 24 15.82 -51.33 -23.17
C ILE A 24 16.76 -52.46 -22.78
N PHE A 25 16.88 -52.71 -21.47
CA PHE A 25 17.78 -53.73 -20.93
C PHE A 25 17.39 -55.14 -21.39
N ILE A 26 16.09 -55.47 -21.36
CA ILE A 26 15.56 -56.76 -21.83
C ILE A 26 15.87 -56.97 -23.32
N VAL A 27 15.69 -55.93 -24.14
CA VAL A 27 15.96 -56.05 -25.59
C VAL A 27 17.45 -56.14 -25.90
N TYR A 28 18.30 -55.35 -25.23
CA TYR A 28 19.75 -55.51 -25.33
C TYR A 28 20.18 -56.93 -24.96
N TYR A 29 19.60 -57.51 -23.90
CA TYR A 29 19.88 -58.87 -23.47
C TYR A 29 19.43 -59.93 -24.51
N LEU A 30 18.25 -59.77 -25.10
CA LEU A 30 17.72 -60.69 -26.12
C LEU A 30 18.48 -60.61 -27.45
N ILE A 31 18.91 -59.41 -27.87
CA ILE A 31 19.78 -59.21 -29.04
C ILE A 31 21.11 -59.92 -28.81
N LYS A 32 21.73 -59.74 -27.63
CA LYS A 32 22.99 -60.40 -27.29
C LYS A 32 22.89 -61.93 -27.28
N LYS A 33 21.71 -62.48 -26.97
CA LYS A 33 21.45 -63.93 -26.99
C LYS A 33 21.13 -64.49 -28.38
N GLY A 34 21.01 -63.66 -29.42
CA GLY A 34 20.77 -64.12 -30.80
C GLY A 34 19.42 -64.80 -31.03
N THR A 35 18.43 -64.54 -30.16
CA THR A 35 17.12 -65.23 -30.15
C THR A 35 16.00 -64.43 -30.82
N LEU A 36 16.32 -63.28 -31.42
CA LEU A 36 15.33 -62.34 -31.95
C LEU A 36 15.25 -62.42 -33.47
N ASP A 37 14.05 -62.76 -33.94
CA ASP A 37 13.63 -62.67 -35.33
C ASP A 37 13.64 -61.20 -35.80
N PRO A 38 14.27 -60.85 -36.93
CA PRO A 38 14.37 -59.47 -37.42
C PRO A 38 13.01 -58.75 -37.52
N ASP A 39 11.94 -59.44 -37.91
CA ASP A 39 10.59 -58.84 -38.00
C ASP A 39 10.01 -58.46 -36.63
N LYS A 40 10.35 -59.22 -35.58
CA LYS A 40 9.96 -58.90 -34.19
C LYS A 40 10.78 -57.76 -33.62
N LEU A 41 12.04 -57.64 -34.04
CA LEU A 41 12.92 -56.54 -33.67
C LEU A 41 12.41 -55.21 -34.24
N GLU A 42 12.00 -55.17 -35.50
CA GLU A 42 11.48 -53.96 -36.15
C GLU A 42 10.20 -53.46 -35.48
N ASN A 43 9.23 -54.36 -35.26
CA ASN A 43 7.98 -54.02 -34.56
C ASN A 43 8.23 -53.51 -33.12
N PHE A 44 9.20 -54.12 -32.42
CA PHE A 44 9.60 -53.64 -31.09
C PHE A 44 10.20 -52.23 -31.14
N LEU A 45 11.10 -51.96 -32.09
CA LEU A 45 11.72 -50.63 -32.25
C LEU A 45 10.68 -49.55 -32.55
N ILE A 46 9.66 -49.87 -33.34
CA ILE A 46 8.53 -48.97 -33.62
C ILE A 46 7.74 -48.68 -32.34
N TYR A 47 7.34 -49.72 -31.59
CA TYR A 47 6.64 -49.55 -30.32
C TYR A 47 7.48 -48.72 -29.32
N PHE A 48 8.76 -49.04 -29.20
CA PHE A 48 9.69 -48.38 -28.29
C PHE A 48 9.89 -46.90 -28.62
N LYS A 49 10.00 -46.56 -29.92
CA LYS A 49 10.03 -45.18 -30.40
C LYS A 49 8.79 -44.39 -29.96
N TRP A 50 7.61 -44.99 -30.08
CA TRP A 50 6.36 -44.37 -29.63
C TRP A 50 6.34 -44.16 -28.11
N VAL A 51 6.75 -45.16 -27.33
CA VAL A 51 6.86 -45.03 -25.87
C VAL A 51 7.76 -43.85 -25.47
N ILE A 52 8.95 -43.72 -26.08
CA ILE A 52 9.85 -42.59 -25.80
C ILE A 52 9.18 -41.25 -26.15
N ILE A 53 8.54 -41.15 -27.31
CA ILE A 53 7.88 -39.91 -27.74
C ILE A 53 6.78 -39.53 -26.74
N THR A 54 5.91 -40.46 -26.37
CA THR A 54 4.81 -40.20 -25.43
C THR A 54 5.33 -39.83 -24.03
N LEU A 55 6.38 -40.52 -23.56
CA LEU A 55 7.02 -40.22 -22.29
C LEU A 55 7.62 -38.81 -22.31
N SER A 56 8.35 -38.45 -23.38
CA SER A 56 8.98 -37.15 -23.53
C SER A 56 7.94 -36.02 -23.54
N ILE A 57 6.87 -36.16 -24.33
CA ILE A 57 5.79 -35.17 -24.38
C ILE A 57 5.13 -35.03 -23.01
N SER A 58 4.78 -36.15 -22.36
CA SER A 58 4.14 -36.14 -21.04
C SER A 58 5.00 -35.44 -19.99
N THR A 59 6.32 -35.63 -20.05
CA THR A 59 7.30 -34.97 -19.18
C THR A 59 7.27 -33.46 -19.36
N VAL A 60 7.37 -33.01 -20.60
CA VAL A 60 7.38 -31.59 -20.93
C VAL A 60 6.05 -30.96 -20.50
N THR A 61 4.93 -31.63 -20.76
CA THR A 61 3.61 -31.17 -20.32
C THR A 61 3.52 -31.05 -18.80
N LEU A 62 4.05 -32.01 -18.03
CA LEU A 62 4.07 -31.93 -16.56
C LEU A 62 4.91 -30.75 -16.07
N ILE A 63 6.14 -30.62 -16.55
CA ILE A 63 7.04 -29.50 -16.18
C ILE A 63 6.39 -28.16 -16.48
N VAL A 64 5.82 -28.01 -17.69
CA VAL A 64 5.15 -26.77 -18.10
C VAL A 64 3.92 -26.49 -17.24
N THR A 65 3.12 -27.52 -16.94
CA THR A 65 1.92 -27.39 -16.10
C THR A 65 2.29 -26.98 -14.67
N ASP A 66 3.32 -27.58 -14.09
CA ASP A 66 3.76 -27.24 -12.75
C ASP A 66 4.34 -25.82 -12.70
N LEU A 67 5.10 -25.41 -13.72
CA LEU A 67 5.61 -24.04 -13.84
C LEU A 67 4.48 -23.01 -13.98
N PHE A 68 3.40 -23.33 -14.70
CA PHE A 68 2.21 -22.48 -14.75
C PHE A 68 1.46 -22.43 -13.41
N LYS A 69 1.37 -23.55 -12.69
CA LYS A 69 0.75 -23.57 -11.35
C LYS A 69 1.55 -22.76 -10.33
N GLU A 70 2.87 -22.87 -10.34
CA GLU A 70 3.75 -22.07 -9.48
C GLU A 70 3.53 -20.58 -9.74
N ARG A 71 3.49 -20.15 -11.01
CA ARG A 71 3.21 -18.74 -11.34
C ARG A 71 1.81 -18.28 -10.96
N ASP A 72 0.79 -19.11 -11.15
CA ASP A 72 -0.58 -18.79 -10.73
C ASP A 72 -0.67 -18.66 -9.20
N GLN A 73 0.06 -19.51 -8.47
CA GLN A 73 0.18 -19.40 -7.03
C GLN A 73 0.93 -18.12 -6.61
N ASP A 74 2.05 -17.79 -7.26
CA ASP A 74 2.81 -16.56 -7.00
C ASP A 74 1.94 -15.31 -7.20
N ILE A 75 1.12 -15.27 -8.27
CA ILE A 75 0.19 -14.16 -8.55
C ILE A 75 -0.86 -14.05 -7.42
N LYS A 76 -1.46 -15.18 -7.02
CA LYS A 76 -2.44 -15.20 -5.93
C LYS A 76 -1.83 -14.76 -4.60
N GLU A 77 -0.60 -15.17 -4.31
CA GLU A 77 0.13 -14.73 -3.12
C GLU A 77 0.39 -13.22 -3.17
N LEU A 78 0.79 -12.67 -4.33
CA LEU A 78 0.95 -11.22 -4.51
C LEU A 78 -0.35 -10.45 -4.33
N GLU A 79 -1.46 -10.90 -4.93
CA GLU A 79 -2.77 -10.27 -4.78
C GLU A 79 -3.24 -10.29 -3.32
N TYR A 80 -3.04 -11.40 -2.61
CA TYR A 80 -3.38 -11.51 -1.20
C TYR A 80 -2.53 -10.56 -0.33
N PHE A 81 -1.23 -10.44 -0.63
CA PHE A 81 -0.33 -9.55 0.11
C PHE A 81 -0.51 -8.07 -0.24
N ASP A 82 -0.96 -7.72 -1.44
CA ASP A 82 -1.28 -6.33 -1.83
C ASP A 82 -2.33 -5.71 -0.91
N LYS A 83 -3.30 -6.51 -0.46
CA LYS A 83 -4.29 -6.07 0.53
C LYS A 83 -3.61 -5.56 1.82
N TYR A 84 -2.63 -6.28 2.33
CA TYR A 84 -1.90 -5.90 3.54
C TYR A 84 -0.91 -4.75 3.30
N VAL A 85 -0.41 -4.59 2.08
CA VAL A 85 0.39 -3.41 1.70
C VAL A 85 -0.43 -2.15 1.90
N ASN A 86 -1.70 -2.14 1.48
CA ASN A 86 -2.58 -0.99 1.67
C ASN A 86 -2.87 -0.70 3.15
N ASP A 87 -3.06 -1.74 3.98
CA ASP A 87 -3.23 -1.58 5.42
C ASP A 87 -2.00 -0.93 6.07
N VAL A 88 -0.79 -1.35 5.66
CA VAL A 88 0.48 -0.76 6.14
C VAL A 88 0.65 0.68 5.66
N LYS A 89 0.29 0.98 4.41
CA LYS A 89 0.48 2.32 3.83
C LYS A 89 -0.46 3.35 4.46
N ASN A 90 -1.70 2.96 4.76
CA ASN A 90 -2.74 3.84 5.30
C ASN A 90 -2.69 3.98 6.83
N GLU A 91 -1.95 3.14 7.54
CA GLU A 91 -1.86 3.23 9.00
C GLU A 91 -1.01 4.43 9.43
N GLU A 92 -1.64 5.35 10.16
CA GLU A 92 -1.04 6.59 10.66
C GLU A 92 -0.15 6.34 11.88
N ARG A 93 -0.46 5.32 12.70
CA ARG A 93 0.25 5.07 13.96
C ARG A 93 1.59 4.35 13.69
N PRO A 94 2.75 4.96 14.02
CA PRO A 94 4.05 4.36 13.73
C PRO A 94 4.26 2.99 14.40
N LEU A 95 3.74 2.81 15.61
CA LEU A 95 3.84 1.54 16.34
C LEU A 95 3.04 0.41 15.66
N VAL A 96 1.84 0.72 15.15
CA VAL A 96 1.00 -0.28 14.50
C VAL A 96 1.60 -0.66 13.14
N ARG A 97 2.11 0.31 12.39
CA ARG A 97 2.89 0.08 11.17
C ARG A 97 4.09 -0.85 11.41
N LEU A 98 4.83 -0.63 12.49
CA LEU A 98 5.93 -1.52 12.89
C LEU A 98 5.46 -2.94 13.20
N GLN A 99 4.35 -3.09 13.95
CA GLN A 99 3.80 -4.40 14.29
C GLN A 99 3.30 -5.16 13.06
N LEU A 100 2.65 -4.47 12.12
CA LEU A 100 2.22 -5.03 10.84
C LEU A 100 3.42 -5.46 9.99
N ALA A 101 4.45 -4.62 9.85
CA ALA A 101 5.67 -4.96 9.14
C ALA A 101 6.39 -6.17 9.76
N LYS A 102 6.42 -6.26 11.10
CA LYS A 102 6.95 -7.42 11.83
C LYS A 102 6.15 -8.69 11.54
N TYR A 103 4.82 -8.59 11.55
CA TYR A 103 3.97 -9.73 11.27
C TYR A 103 4.19 -10.24 9.84
N LEU A 104 4.17 -9.34 8.86
CA LEU A 104 4.33 -9.67 7.44
C LEU A 104 5.72 -10.24 7.12
N SER A 105 6.80 -9.79 7.79
CA SER A 105 8.13 -10.40 7.62
C SER A 105 8.22 -11.85 8.12
N ILE A 106 7.36 -12.24 9.05
CA ILE A 106 7.30 -13.61 9.58
C ILE A 106 6.42 -14.49 8.69
N VAL A 107 5.22 -14.01 8.33
CA VAL A 107 4.20 -14.82 7.64
C VAL A 107 4.30 -14.80 6.12
N ALA A 108 5.12 -13.91 5.54
CA ALA A 108 5.33 -13.88 4.09
C ALA A 108 5.88 -15.22 3.54
N PRO A 109 5.45 -15.64 2.34
CA PRO A 109 5.98 -16.79 1.63
C PRO A 109 7.50 -16.69 1.44
N ASN A 110 8.20 -17.82 1.55
CA ASN A 110 9.65 -17.86 1.35
C ASN A 110 10.02 -17.39 -0.07
N GLY A 111 11.19 -16.79 -0.22
CA GLY A 111 11.64 -16.20 -1.49
C GLY A 111 11.79 -14.69 -1.40
N GLU A 112 11.58 -13.99 -2.51
CA GLU A 112 11.78 -12.54 -2.58
C GLU A 112 10.78 -11.76 -1.73
N MET A 113 9.52 -12.20 -1.65
CA MET A 113 8.49 -11.50 -0.87
C MET A 113 8.86 -11.39 0.62
N LYS A 114 9.30 -12.50 1.24
CA LYS A 114 9.76 -12.50 2.64
C LYS A 114 11.03 -11.67 2.85
N LYS A 115 11.96 -11.68 1.90
CA LYS A 115 13.14 -10.81 1.96
C LYS A 115 12.73 -9.34 1.94
N SER A 116 11.83 -8.95 1.04
CA SER A 116 11.33 -7.57 0.95
C SER A 116 10.63 -7.12 2.22
N TRP A 117 9.74 -7.94 2.79
CA TRP A 117 9.09 -7.61 4.06
C TRP A 117 10.05 -7.55 5.25
N THR A 118 11.08 -8.41 5.27
CA THR A 118 12.12 -8.37 6.30
C THR A 118 12.93 -7.08 6.22
N ASN A 119 13.39 -6.71 5.02
CA ASN A 119 14.13 -5.47 4.78
C ASN A 119 13.29 -4.24 5.12
N TYR A 120 12.00 -4.26 4.75
CA TYR A 120 11.07 -3.20 5.10
C TYR A 120 10.87 -3.10 6.61
N TYR A 121 10.66 -4.21 7.31
CA TYR A 121 10.58 -4.24 8.77
C TYR A 121 11.82 -3.66 9.44
N ASP A 122 13.03 -4.01 8.98
CA ASP A 122 14.27 -3.47 9.54
C ASP A 122 14.38 -1.95 9.34
N THR A 123 13.88 -1.44 8.21
CA THR A 123 13.80 0.00 7.93
C THR A 123 12.84 0.70 8.87
N ILE A 124 11.59 0.23 8.97
CA ILE A 124 10.56 0.80 9.85
C ILE A 124 10.97 0.70 11.33
N LYS A 125 11.68 -0.36 11.71
CA LYS A 125 12.22 -0.50 13.07
C LYS A 125 13.25 0.57 13.41
N ARG A 126 14.08 0.98 12.45
CA ARG A 126 15.02 2.10 12.63
C ARG A 126 14.26 3.42 12.73
N GLU A 127 13.33 3.68 11.81
CA GLU A 127 12.49 4.87 11.82
C GLU A 127 11.70 5.02 13.14
N TYR A 128 11.14 3.92 13.65
CA TYR A 128 10.41 3.93 14.92
C TYR A 128 11.31 4.31 16.11
N LYS A 129 12.58 3.90 16.13
CA LYS A 129 13.53 4.33 17.17
C LYS A 129 13.79 5.84 17.08
N GLU A 130 13.91 6.38 15.87
CA GLU A 130 14.08 7.81 15.63
C GLU A 130 12.83 8.59 16.06
N TYR A 131 11.64 8.08 15.77
CA TYR A 131 10.37 8.62 16.24
C TYR A 131 10.28 8.69 17.78
N ILE A 132 10.64 7.61 18.48
CA ILE A 132 10.65 7.59 19.95
C ILE A 132 11.64 8.62 20.50
N LYS A 133 12.82 8.74 19.88
CA LYS A 133 13.80 9.76 20.27
C LYS A 133 13.24 11.18 20.07
N ALA A 134 12.62 11.45 18.91
CA ALA A 134 12.00 12.73 18.62
C ALA A 134 10.87 13.07 19.60
N GLN A 135 10.04 12.10 20.00
CA GLN A 135 9.02 12.30 21.03
C GLN A 135 9.61 12.61 22.41
N ILE A 136 10.70 11.94 22.79
CA ILE A 136 11.38 12.21 24.06
C ILE A 136 11.96 13.64 24.05
N ASP A 137 12.59 14.04 22.96
CA ASP A 137 13.20 15.37 22.83
C ASP A 137 12.10 16.47 22.79
N LEU A 138 11.01 16.25 22.07
CA LEU A 138 9.83 17.14 22.07
C LEU A 138 9.22 17.30 23.48
N LYS A 139 9.15 16.22 24.27
CA LYS A 139 8.67 16.28 25.66
C LYS A 139 9.60 17.10 26.55
N LYS A 140 10.91 16.98 26.39
CA LYS A 140 11.90 17.80 27.11
C LYS A 140 11.74 19.28 26.75
N ASP A 141 11.65 19.59 25.46
CA ASP A 141 11.48 20.96 24.97
C ASP A 141 10.17 21.57 25.45
N SER A 142 9.11 20.77 25.54
CA SER A 142 7.79 21.20 26.03
C SER A 142 7.75 21.43 27.55
N ALA A 143 8.69 20.87 28.31
CA ALA A 143 8.78 21.04 29.76
C ALA A 143 9.54 22.31 30.19
N ILE A 144 10.20 23.00 29.25
CA ILE A 144 10.95 24.23 29.52
C ILE A 144 9.96 25.36 29.84
N LYS A 145 10.09 25.98 31.02
CA LYS A 145 9.34 27.17 31.40
C LYS A 145 10.05 28.42 30.86
N ASN A 146 9.33 29.28 30.14
CA ASN A 146 9.84 30.48 29.46
C ASN A 146 10.96 30.19 28.42
N PRO A 147 10.63 29.53 27.30
CA PRO A 147 11.61 29.16 26.28
C PRO A 147 12.19 30.36 25.54
N THR A 148 13.47 30.29 25.18
CA THR A 148 14.11 31.25 24.27
C THR A 148 13.64 31.06 22.82
N PRO A 149 13.83 32.06 21.92
CA PRO A 149 13.48 31.91 20.50
C PRO A 149 14.12 30.71 19.81
N ASP A 150 15.36 30.35 20.16
CA ASP A 150 16.03 29.18 19.59
C ASP A 150 15.45 27.87 20.11
N GLN A 151 15.04 27.82 21.39
CA GLN A 151 14.33 26.66 21.96
C GLN A 151 12.94 26.46 21.34
N LEU A 152 12.26 27.56 20.98
CA LEU A 152 10.99 27.50 20.23
C LEU A 152 11.19 26.90 18.83
N LYS A 153 12.25 27.29 18.12
CA LYS A 153 12.60 26.69 16.81
C LYS A 153 12.92 25.21 16.94
N GLN A 154 13.70 24.83 17.94
CA GLN A 154 14.07 23.43 18.15
C GLN A 154 12.86 22.55 18.49
N LYS A 155 11.94 23.07 19.31
CA LYS A 155 10.65 22.42 19.57
C LYS A 155 9.84 22.23 18.28
N GLU A 156 9.80 23.23 17.41
CA GLU A 156 9.12 23.16 16.12
C GLU A 156 9.74 22.12 15.19
N GLU A 157 11.08 22.05 15.11
CA GLU A 157 11.79 21.03 14.34
C GLU A 157 11.49 19.62 14.85
N ASN A 158 11.47 19.43 16.18
CA ASN A 158 11.16 18.14 16.79
C ASN A 158 9.69 17.75 16.58
N GLN A 159 8.77 18.72 16.62
CA GLN A 159 7.37 18.49 16.27
C GLN A 159 7.23 18.07 14.80
N ARG A 160 7.89 18.76 13.86
CA ARG A 160 7.86 18.39 12.43
C ARG A 160 8.38 16.97 12.18
N LYS A 161 9.41 16.54 12.91
CA LYS A 161 9.92 15.16 12.84
C LYS A 161 8.86 14.15 13.32
N VAL A 162 8.19 14.43 14.43
CA VAL A 162 7.10 13.58 14.94
C VAL A 162 5.95 13.50 13.92
N ASP A 163 5.54 14.64 13.38
CA ASP A 163 4.45 14.73 12.38
C ASP A 163 4.79 13.94 11.10
N LEU A 164 6.06 13.98 10.66
CA LEU A 164 6.52 13.22 9.50
C LEU A 164 6.31 11.72 9.68
N PHE A 165 6.59 11.19 10.87
CA PHE A 165 6.43 9.76 11.15
C PHE A 165 4.97 9.34 11.33
N GLU A 166 4.12 10.23 11.86
CA GLU A 166 2.67 10.00 12.04
C GLU A 166 1.87 10.16 10.74
N THR A 167 2.50 10.66 9.67
CA THR A 167 1.88 10.75 8.35
C THR A 167 1.82 9.36 7.68
N PRO A 168 0.69 8.97 7.06
CA PRO A 168 0.58 7.71 6.31
C PRO A 168 1.49 7.71 5.07
N LEU A 169 2.03 6.53 4.71
CA LEU A 169 2.95 6.35 3.57
C LEU A 169 2.24 6.46 2.22
N SER A 170 0.93 6.22 2.19
CA SER A 170 0.06 6.41 1.02
C SER A 170 -0.34 7.87 0.79
N SER A 171 0.33 8.84 1.42
CA SER A 171 0.18 10.25 1.06
C SER A 171 0.80 10.55 -0.32
N THR A 172 0.46 9.76 -1.34
CA THR A 172 0.22 10.32 -2.67
C THR A 172 -0.84 11.40 -2.49
N THR A 173 -0.40 12.64 -2.43
CA THR A 173 -1.13 13.84 -2.85
C THR A 173 -2.65 13.66 -2.94
N ASN A 174 -3.31 13.67 -1.78
CA ASN A 174 -4.44 14.58 -1.68
C ASN A 174 -3.80 15.94 -1.35
N GLU A 175 -3.48 16.73 -2.38
CA GLU A 175 -3.18 18.18 -2.27
C GLU A 175 -4.27 18.94 -1.48
N ASN A 176 -5.37 18.25 -1.17
CA ASN A 176 -6.54 18.72 -0.45
C ASN A 176 -6.63 18.34 1.05
N ASN A 177 -5.72 17.56 1.67
CA ASN A 177 -5.88 17.15 3.08
C ASN A 177 -4.96 17.86 4.09
N THR A 178 -3.92 18.54 3.62
CA THR A 178 -3.08 19.44 4.45
C THR A 178 -3.56 20.88 4.44
N GLU A 179 -4.58 21.18 3.62
CA GLU A 179 -5.15 22.52 3.47
C GLU A 179 -5.84 22.98 4.76
N TRP A 180 -5.61 24.25 5.10
CA TRP A 180 -6.25 24.97 6.19
C TRP A 180 -7.25 25.96 5.62
N PHE A 181 -8.33 26.16 6.35
CA PHE A 181 -9.39 27.11 6.05
C PHE A 181 -9.45 28.18 7.11
N ILE A 182 -9.82 29.39 6.68
CA ILE A 182 -10.35 30.41 7.59
C ILE A 182 -11.86 30.45 7.39
N ILE A 183 -12.61 30.10 8.43
CA ILE A 183 -14.06 30.26 8.46
C ILE A 183 -14.33 31.71 8.84
N ALA A 184 -14.74 32.51 7.86
CA ALA A 184 -14.93 33.93 8.03
C ALA A 184 -16.32 34.29 8.56
N ALA A 185 -17.37 33.63 8.08
CA ALA A 185 -18.73 33.93 8.51
C ALA A 185 -19.66 32.72 8.36
N GLY A 186 -20.81 32.78 9.03
CA GLY A 186 -21.87 31.79 8.94
C GLY A 186 -23.24 32.44 8.81
N ASN A 187 -24.00 32.03 7.81
CA ASN A 187 -25.34 32.54 7.51
C ASN A 187 -26.34 31.38 7.35
N THR A 188 -27.61 31.65 7.61
CA THR A 188 -28.72 30.70 7.40
C THR A 188 -29.16 30.64 5.94
N ASP A 189 -28.93 31.71 5.20
CA ASP A 189 -29.25 31.91 3.79
C ASP A 189 -28.00 32.26 2.97
N ILE A 190 -28.10 32.07 1.65
CA ILE A 190 -26.97 32.27 0.73
C ILE A 190 -26.69 33.74 0.45
N ASP A 191 -27.71 34.60 0.45
CA ASP A 191 -27.57 36.03 0.18
C ASP A 191 -26.72 36.72 1.25
N GLY A 192 -26.97 36.41 2.52
CA GLY A 192 -26.14 36.85 3.63
C GLY A 192 -24.70 36.33 3.56
N ALA A 193 -24.49 35.13 3.02
CA ALA A 193 -23.15 34.58 2.81
C ALA A 193 -22.39 35.29 1.68
N ASN A 194 -23.11 35.71 0.62
CA ASN A 194 -22.53 36.45 -0.51
C ASN A 194 -21.95 37.81 -0.10
N ILE A 195 -22.62 38.54 0.80
CA ILE A 195 -22.09 39.81 1.34
C ILE A 195 -20.71 39.63 2.01
N ASN A 196 -20.54 38.53 2.74
CA ASN A 196 -19.26 38.22 3.39
C ASN A 196 -18.23 37.68 2.39
N LEU A 197 -18.67 36.95 1.35
CA LEU A 197 -17.80 36.47 0.29
C LEU A 197 -17.16 37.63 -0.49
N GLU A 198 -17.90 38.68 -0.82
CA GLU A 198 -17.37 39.87 -1.50
C GLU A 198 -16.21 40.53 -0.73
N LYS A 199 -16.25 40.49 0.60
CA LYS A 199 -15.17 40.97 1.46
C LYS A 199 -14.01 39.97 1.50
N ALA A 200 -14.31 38.68 1.64
CA ALA A 200 -13.32 37.61 1.73
C ALA A 200 -12.49 37.48 0.44
N VAL A 201 -13.11 37.60 -0.74
CA VAL A 201 -12.42 37.51 -2.06
C VAL A 201 -11.34 38.58 -2.22
N LYS A 202 -11.54 39.78 -1.63
CA LYS A 202 -10.53 40.86 -1.64
C LYS A 202 -9.28 40.52 -0.83
N ILE A 203 -9.41 39.62 0.16
CA ILE A 203 -8.28 39.13 0.97
C ILE A 203 -7.65 37.91 0.29
N ASN A 204 -8.48 36.96 -0.13
CA ASN A 204 -8.05 35.72 -0.75
C ASN A 204 -9.01 35.35 -1.90
N HIS A 205 -8.50 35.31 -3.13
CA HIS A 205 -9.31 35.07 -4.32
C HIS A 205 -9.92 33.66 -4.36
N ASN A 206 -9.35 32.71 -3.63
CA ASN A 206 -9.86 31.35 -3.52
C ASN A 206 -10.99 31.20 -2.49
N SER A 207 -11.53 32.32 -1.99
CA SER A 207 -12.66 32.30 -1.08
C SER A 207 -13.91 31.75 -1.75
N SER A 208 -14.68 30.95 -1.02
CA SER A 208 -15.93 30.37 -1.51
C SER A 208 -16.97 30.24 -0.40
N ILE A 209 -18.20 29.91 -0.80
CA ILE A 209 -19.25 29.53 0.13
C ILE A 209 -19.31 28.00 0.19
N ILE A 210 -19.23 27.47 1.41
CA ILE A 210 -19.40 26.04 1.68
C ILE A 210 -20.64 25.85 2.55
N LYS A 211 -21.64 25.12 2.05
CA LYS A 211 -22.79 24.68 2.84
C LYS A 211 -22.38 23.50 3.70
N LYS A 212 -22.54 23.63 5.02
CA LYS A 212 -22.27 22.56 5.99
C LYS A 212 -23.46 22.46 6.96
N GLY A 213 -24.16 21.33 6.92
CA GLY A 213 -25.43 21.16 7.63
C GLY A 213 -26.50 22.16 7.14
N GLY A 214 -27.22 22.78 8.08
CA GLY A 214 -28.27 23.76 7.79
C GLY A 214 -27.80 25.20 7.56
N SER A 215 -26.52 25.42 7.24
CA SER A 215 -25.97 26.78 7.16
C SER A 215 -24.86 26.93 6.11
N PHE A 216 -24.73 28.16 5.61
CA PHE A 216 -23.73 28.56 4.62
C PHE A 216 -22.54 29.19 5.34
N ARG A 217 -21.32 28.84 4.91
CA ARG A 217 -20.08 29.32 5.52
C ARG A 217 -19.25 30.02 4.46
N THR A 218 -18.86 31.26 4.72
CA THR A 218 -17.84 31.93 3.90
C THR A 218 -16.48 31.42 4.35
N VAL A 219 -15.74 30.82 3.42
CA VAL A 219 -14.49 30.11 3.71
C VAL A 219 -13.38 30.63 2.80
N LEU A 220 -12.28 31.08 3.40
CA LEU A 220 -11.05 31.36 2.65
C LEU A 220 -10.26 30.04 2.55
N MET A 221 -10.01 29.61 1.32
CA MET A 221 -9.39 28.32 1.00
C MET A 221 -7.95 28.51 0.50
N GLY A 222 -7.21 27.42 0.38
CA GLY A 222 -5.91 27.37 -0.29
C GLY A 222 -4.71 27.59 0.61
N TYR A 223 -4.85 27.52 1.95
CA TYR A 223 -3.70 27.68 2.85
C TYR A 223 -2.99 26.34 3.06
N PRO A 224 -1.75 26.13 2.57
CA PRO A 224 -0.99 24.90 2.76
C PRO A 224 -0.55 24.67 4.22
N SER A 225 -0.58 25.71 5.07
CA SER A 225 -0.17 25.61 6.47
C SER A 225 -1.04 26.47 7.40
N LYS A 226 -1.09 26.08 8.68
CA LYS A 226 -1.78 26.86 9.73
C LYS A 226 -1.17 28.25 9.88
N VAL A 227 0.16 28.36 9.77
CA VAL A 227 0.89 29.63 9.92
C VAL A 227 0.50 30.63 8.84
N GLU A 228 0.33 30.17 7.60
CA GLU A 228 -0.12 31.03 6.52
C GLU A 228 -1.56 31.52 6.75
N ALA A 229 -2.45 30.63 7.21
CA ALA A 229 -3.80 31.03 7.61
C ALA A 229 -3.78 32.02 8.79
N GLU A 230 -2.91 31.82 9.79
CA GLU A 230 -2.73 32.73 10.93
C GLU A 230 -2.25 34.12 10.50
N SER A 231 -1.35 34.19 9.51
CA SER A 231 -0.86 35.47 8.97
C SER A 231 -1.97 36.33 8.37
N GLN A 232 -3.03 35.71 7.84
CA GLN A 232 -4.18 36.40 7.25
C GLN A 232 -5.35 36.57 8.23
N LEU A 233 -5.41 35.78 9.30
CA LEU A 233 -6.55 35.74 10.21
C LEU A 233 -6.89 37.11 10.82
N GLN A 234 -5.88 37.89 11.21
CA GLN A 234 -6.13 39.21 11.80
C GLN A 234 -6.80 40.17 10.80
N LYS A 235 -6.40 40.11 9.53
CA LYS A 235 -7.01 40.89 8.46
C LYS A 235 -8.46 40.46 8.22
N VAL A 236 -8.71 39.15 8.18
CA VAL A 236 -10.08 38.60 8.03
C VAL A 236 -10.97 39.01 9.21
N ARG A 237 -10.43 39.03 10.44
CA ARG A 237 -11.17 39.48 11.64
C ARG A 237 -11.58 40.93 11.57
N ASN A 238 -10.72 41.79 11.04
CA ASN A 238 -10.97 43.21 10.94
C ASN A 238 -11.91 43.55 9.77
N GLU A 239 -11.74 42.90 8.62
CA GLU A 239 -12.43 43.28 7.38
C GLU A 239 -13.71 42.47 7.11
N VAL A 240 -13.80 41.24 7.60
CA VAL A 240 -14.96 40.36 7.35
C VAL A 240 -15.78 40.14 8.61
N ASN A 241 -15.20 39.53 9.64
CA ASN A 241 -15.90 39.22 10.89
C ASN A 241 -14.94 38.93 12.05
N PRO A 242 -15.09 39.57 13.22
CA PRO A 242 -14.19 39.39 14.36
C PRO A 242 -14.16 37.96 14.92
N MET A 243 -15.21 37.17 14.70
CA MET A 243 -15.32 35.79 15.17
C MET A 243 -14.68 34.76 14.23
N SER A 244 -13.94 35.21 13.22
CA SER A 244 -13.26 34.31 12.27
C SER A 244 -12.25 33.39 12.97
N TYR A 245 -12.19 32.13 12.52
CA TYR A 245 -11.35 31.09 13.11
C TYR A 245 -10.78 30.15 12.06
N ILE A 246 -9.67 29.49 12.41
CA ILE A 246 -8.93 28.59 11.54
C ILE A 246 -9.36 27.15 11.82
N VAL A 247 -9.52 26.37 10.76
CA VAL A 247 -9.78 24.93 10.84
C VAL A 247 -8.95 24.19 9.81
N ARG A 248 -8.65 22.92 10.09
CA ARG A 248 -8.06 22.02 9.10
C ARG A 248 -9.17 21.50 8.19
N LYS A 249 -8.96 21.51 6.88
CA LYS A 249 -9.96 21.05 5.91
C LYS A 249 -10.41 19.63 6.22
N ALA A 250 -9.46 18.70 6.38
CA ALA A 250 -9.77 17.28 6.60
C ALA A 250 -10.60 17.00 7.86
N THR A 251 -10.53 17.82 8.91
CA THR A 251 -11.35 17.62 10.13
C THR A 251 -12.65 18.42 10.09
N TRP A 252 -12.69 19.51 9.33
CA TRP A 252 -13.87 20.34 9.22
C TRP A 252 -14.80 19.89 8.09
N CYS A 253 -14.27 19.32 7.02
CA CYS A 253 -15.04 18.85 5.89
C CYS A 253 -14.31 17.70 5.18
N ASN A 254 -14.84 16.49 5.31
CA ASN A 254 -14.22 15.29 4.77
C ASN A 254 -14.30 15.26 3.24
N THR A 255 -15.43 15.70 2.68
CA THR A 255 -15.63 15.71 1.22
C THR A 255 -16.34 16.99 0.79
N ILE A 256 -15.78 17.63 -0.25
CA ILE A 256 -16.36 18.82 -0.87
C ILE A 256 -16.89 18.44 -2.24
N GLU A 257 -18.19 18.66 -2.45
CA GLU A 257 -18.86 18.48 -3.74
C GLU A 257 -19.30 19.82 -4.31
N LYS A 258 -19.43 19.91 -5.63
CA LYS A 258 -20.01 21.08 -6.29
C LYS A 258 -21.54 20.98 -6.26
N GLY A 259 -22.20 21.90 -5.57
CA GLY A 259 -23.64 22.12 -5.69
C GLY A 259 -23.99 23.07 -6.84
N SER A 260 -25.28 23.37 -6.98
CA SER A 260 -25.78 24.31 -8.00
C SER A 260 -25.37 25.76 -7.75
N GLU A 261 -25.25 26.18 -6.48
CA GLU A 261 -24.99 27.57 -6.09
C GLU A 261 -23.74 27.76 -5.24
N CYS A 262 -23.28 26.70 -4.57
CA CYS A 262 -22.12 26.73 -3.68
C CYS A 262 -21.50 25.35 -3.51
N LEU A 263 -20.36 25.28 -2.83
CA LEU A 263 -19.74 24.01 -2.46
C LEU A 263 -20.52 23.36 -1.31
N ILE A 264 -20.62 22.03 -1.30
CA ILE A 264 -21.35 21.28 -0.27
C ILE A 264 -20.35 20.42 0.49
N CYS A 265 -20.36 20.58 1.81
CA CYS A 265 -19.60 19.73 2.70
C CYS A 265 -20.43 18.50 3.13
N LYS A 266 -19.89 17.31 2.88
CA LYS A 266 -20.45 16.03 3.34
C LYS A 266 -19.57 15.38 4.42
#